data_AF-A0AAN6VCG7-F1
#
_entry.id   AF-A0AAN6VCG7-F1
#
_cell.length_a   1.000
_cell.length_b   1.000
_cell.length_c   1.000
_cell.angle_alpha   90.00
_cell.angle_beta   90.00
_cell.angle_gamma   90.00
#
_symmetry.space_group_name_H-M   'P 1'
#
loop_
_entity.id
_entity.type
_entity.pdbx_description
1 polymer ?
#
loop_
_entity_poly.entity_id
_entity_poly.type
_entity_poly.pdbx_seq_one_letter_code
_entity_poly.pdbx_strand_id
1 'polypeptide(L)'
;MISHGSRDAYHARKEFGLRPSQDSEKGGPEPVFCFCRFGRTETKLPDGRIVYIAGEHEDYYDPDFNIYNDVVVVHRHGAVQETEQTEEGTGADDAGSENEMSDDSDYDKEYWEDLKREKIKEDLETAALAAGVDPADIQIYGYPADVFPATYFHTATYFKDERTGGNEYVYIIGGLGYGKSPHRKATLVHRLDLQDHSIRRIATNGEAPPPRVGSEKEWKVELQGGRILYTVGSEGYFLSLADMRWSRS
;
A
#
# COMPACT_ATOMS: atom_id res chain seq x y z
N MET A 1 10.92 19.04 5.62
CA MET A 1 10.09 17.95 6.17
C MET A 1 10.50 17.79 7.62
N ILE A 2 9.58 17.85 8.58
CA ILE A 2 9.92 17.63 9.99
C ILE A 2 9.62 16.16 10.28
N SER A 3 10.62 15.40 10.70
CA SER A 3 10.44 14.02 11.16
C SER A 3 9.93 14.04 12.60
N HIS A 4 8.81 13.34 12.87
CA HIS A 4 8.27 13.10 14.21
C HIS A 4 8.67 11.72 14.76
N GLY A 5 9.81 11.18 14.31
CA GLY A 5 10.42 9.99 14.88
C GLY A 5 9.55 8.74 14.83
N SER A 6 9.00 8.41 13.65
CA SER A 6 8.17 7.21 13.37
C SER A 6 6.78 7.13 14.02
N ARG A 7 6.32 8.16 14.72
CA ARG A 7 4.93 8.23 15.23
C ARG A 7 3.90 8.42 14.10
N ASP A 8 2.62 8.18 14.33
CA ASP A 8 1.57 8.43 13.35
C ASP A 8 1.24 9.93 13.18
N ALA A 9 0.38 10.28 12.20
CA ALA A 9 0.04 11.67 11.91
C ALA A 9 -0.73 12.36 13.06
N TYR A 10 -1.49 11.61 13.86
CA TYR A 10 -2.18 12.14 15.02
C TYR A 10 -1.18 12.68 16.05
N HIS A 11 -0.14 11.90 16.35
CA HIS A 11 0.92 12.32 17.26
C HIS A 11 1.69 13.53 16.75
N ALA A 12 1.99 13.57 15.44
CA ALA A 12 2.65 14.71 14.82
C ALA A 12 1.83 16.00 14.97
N ARG A 13 0.50 15.93 14.77
CA ARG A 13 -0.39 17.08 14.97
C ARG A 13 -0.38 17.58 16.39
N LYS A 14 -0.47 16.67 17.36
CA LYS A 14 -0.44 17.01 18.79
C LYS A 14 0.88 17.66 19.16
N GLU A 15 1.99 17.16 18.63
CA GLU A 15 3.33 17.69 18.89
C GLU A 15 3.52 19.09 18.30
N PHE A 16 3.09 19.33 17.07
CA PHE A 16 3.29 20.62 16.38
C PHE A 16 2.15 21.62 16.54
N GLY A 17 1.08 21.28 17.27
CA GLY A 17 -0.06 22.17 17.50
C GLY A 17 -0.81 22.56 16.22
N LEU A 18 -0.85 21.67 15.22
CA LEU A 18 -1.51 21.92 13.94
C LEU A 18 -3.03 22.06 14.14
N ARG A 19 -3.60 23.12 13.57
CA ARG A 19 -5.00 23.49 13.80
C ARG A 19 -5.94 22.72 12.86
N PRO A 20 -7.22 22.56 13.23
CA PRO A 20 -8.29 22.21 12.30
C PRO A 20 -8.26 23.16 11.08
N SER A 21 -8.34 22.66 9.84
CA SER A 21 -8.38 23.55 8.68
C SER A 21 -9.72 24.29 8.67
N GLN A 22 -9.69 25.61 8.55
CA GLN A 22 -10.91 26.41 8.42
C GLN A 22 -11.52 26.34 7.01
N ASP A 23 -10.78 25.82 6.03
CA ASP A 23 -11.15 25.79 4.61
C ASP A 23 -11.67 24.43 4.13
N SER A 24 -11.63 23.37 4.94
CA SER A 24 -12.34 22.14 4.58
C SER A 24 -13.83 22.34 4.83
N GLU A 25 -14.67 22.09 3.82
CA GLU A 25 -16.15 22.09 3.92
C GLU A 25 -16.72 21.14 5.00
N LYS A 26 -15.84 20.43 5.74
CA LYS A 26 -16.16 19.50 6.82
C LYS A 26 -15.47 19.79 8.15
N GLY A 27 -14.75 20.91 8.31
CA GLY A 27 -14.09 21.25 9.58
C GLY A 27 -13.02 20.25 10.04
N GLY A 28 -12.43 19.51 9.10
CA GLY A 28 -11.34 18.57 9.35
C GLY A 28 -9.96 19.27 9.41
N PRO A 29 -9.01 18.76 10.21
CA PRO A 29 -7.62 19.22 10.25
C PRO A 29 -6.91 19.21 8.90
N GLU A 30 -6.00 20.18 8.73
CA GLU A 30 -5.16 20.31 7.53
C GLU A 30 -4.44 18.98 7.26
N PRO A 31 -4.43 18.40 6.05
CA PRO A 31 -3.79 17.12 5.83
C PRO A 31 -2.31 17.17 6.25
N VAL A 32 -1.91 16.20 7.08
CA VAL A 32 -0.51 16.01 7.48
C VAL A 32 0.04 14.83 6.73
N PHE A 33 1.24 14.97 6.20
CA PHE A 33 1.94 13.83 5.61
C PHE A 33 2.21 12.79 6.71
N CYS A 34 1.66 11.59 6.54
CA CYS A 34 1.98 10.42 7.36
C CYS A 34 2.75 9.40 6.52
N PHE A 35 3.74 8.74 7.10
CA PHE A 35 4.38 7.59 6.45
C PHE A 35 3.85 6.26 6.96
N CYS A 36 3.29 6.18 8.18
CA CYS A 36 2.58 5.00 8.67
C CYS A 36 1.20 4.92 8.01
N ARG A 37 0.96 3.93 7.13
CA ARG A 37 -0.27 3.88 6.30
C ARG A 37 -0.82 2.48 6.12
N PHE A 38 -2.12 2.32 6.36
CA PHE A 38 -2.86 1.11 6.04
C PHE A 38 -3.09 0.99 4.54
N GLY A 39 -3.08 -0.24 4.03
CA GLY A 39 -3.38 -0.52 2.63
C GLY A 39 -2.45 0.11 1.59
N ARG A 40 -1.28 0.64 1.99
CA ARG A 40 -0.18 1.06 1.11
C ARG A 40 0.54 -0.17 0.56
N THR A 41 0.97 -0.14 -0.69
CA THR A 41 1.86 -1.17 -1.24
C THR A 41 3.32 -0.79 -1.10
N GLU A 42 4.19 -1.78 -0.91
CA GLU A 42 5.64 -1.68 -1.04
C GLU A 42 6.08 -2.52 -2.24
N THR A 43 6.93 -1.98 -3.10
CA THR A 43 7.51 -2.70 -4.24
C THR A 43 9.02 -2.51 -4.24
N LYS A 44 9.76 -3.60 -3.97
CA LYS A 44 11.22 -3.64 -4.04
C LYS A 44 11.63 -3.83 -5.51
N LEU A 45 12.44 -2.90 -6.04
CA LEU A 45 12.89 -2.92 -7.42
C LEU A 45 14.25 -3.65 -7.56
N PRO A 46 14.56 -4.21 -8.74
CA PRO A 46 15.84 -4.92 -8.95
C PRO A 46 17.09 -4.08 -8.76
N ASP A 47 16.99 -2.76 -8.93
CA ASP A 47 18.09 -1.81 -8.73
C ASP A 47 18.25 -1.35 -7.27
N GLY A 48 17.48 -1.92 -6.34
CA GLY A 48 17.55 -1.62 -4.91
C GLY A 48 16.68 -0.45 -4.46
N ARG A 49 16.00 0.26 -5.39
CA ARG A 49 14.96 1.23 -5.02
C ARG A 49 13.78 0.53 -4.35
N ILE A 50 13.11 1.23 -3.45
CA ILE A 50 11.83 0.81 -2.88
C ILE A 50 10.78 1.85 -3.25
N VAL A 51 9.65 1.38 -3.78
CA VAL A 51 8.53 2.23 -4.18
C VAL A 51 7.33 1.96 -3.27
N TYR A 52 6.89 3.00 -2.59
CA TYR A 52 5.69 3.00 -1.77
C TYR A 52 4.58 3.78 -2.47
N ILE A 53 3.35 3.24 -2.46
CA ILE A 53 2.23 3.84 -3.19
C ILE A 53 1.02 4.00 -2.27
N ALA A 54 0.54 5.23 -2.17
CA ALA A 54 -0.73 5.61 -1.56
C ALA A 54 -0.93 5.08 -0.11
N GLY A 55 -2.13 4.62 0.24
CA GLY A 55 -2.52 4.16 1.57
C GLY A 55 -3.43 5.13 2.32
N GLU A 56 -3.92 4.72 3.49
CA GLU A 56 -4.73 5.55 4.39
C GLU A 56 -4.10 5.71 5.77
N HIS A 57 -4.43 6.80 6.45
CA HIS A 57 -4.12 7.06 7.85
C HIS A 57 -5.42 7.17 8.64
N GLU A 58 -5.48 6.51 9.80
CA GLU A 58 -6.65 6.33 10.69
C GLU A 58 -7.91 5.75 10.02
N ASP A 59 -9.01 5.73 10.77
CA ASP A 59 -10.34 5.38 10.28
C ASP A 59 -11.23 6.62 10.05
N TYR A 60 -12.36 6.44 9.38
CA TYR A 60 -13.23 7.55 8.97
C TYR A 60 -13.83 8.37 10.13
N TYR A 61 -13.79 7.88 11.37
CA TYR A 61 -14.23 8.62 12.55
C TYR A 61 -13.16 9.57 13.08
N ASP A 62 -11.90 9.35 12.72
CA ASP A 62 -10.80 10.20 13.15
C ASP A 62 -10.76 11.50 12.32
N PRO A 63 -10.61 12.65 12.99
CA PRO A 63 -10.58 13.93 12.30
C PRO A 63 -9.41 14.03 11.32
N ASP A 64 -8.30 13.34 11.57
CA ASP A 64 -7.12 13.33 10.70
C ASP A 64 -7.09 12.21 9.67
N PHE A 65 -8.21 11.49 9.48
CA PHE A 65 -8.38 10.52 8.41
C PHE A 65 -7.97 11.10 7.05
N ASN A 66 -7.04 10.43 6.38
CA ASN A 66 -6.63 10.83 5.06
C ASN A 66 -6.20 9.63 4.21
N ILE A 67 -6.73 9.55 3.00
CA ILE A 67 -6.27 8.62 1.97
C ILE A 67 -5.34 9.38 1.03
N TYR A 68 -4.14 8.85 0.85
CA TYR A 68 -3.09 9.45 0.06
C TYR A 68 -3.13 8.95 -1.39
N ASN A 69 -2.54 9.73 -2.28
CA ASN A 69 -2.33 9.38 -3.68
C ASN A 69 -0.92 9.73 -4.14
N ASP A 70 0.04 9.76 -3.21
CA ASP A 70 1.45 9.98 -3.51
C ASP A 70 2.20 8.67 -3.80
N VAL A 71 3.35 8.82 -4.45
CA VAL A 71 4.37 7.78 -4.60
C VAL A 71 5.62 8.26 -3.86
N VAL A 72 6.17 7.40 -3.00
CA VAL A 72 7.45 7.64 -2.34
C VAL A 72 8.47 6.67 -2.89
N VAL A 73 9.58 7.20 -3.42
CA VAL A 73 10.71 6.42 -3.91
C VAL A 73 11.87 6.62 -2.94
N VAL A 74 12.35 5.50 -2.40
CA VAL A 74 13.53 5.45 -1.55
C VAL A 74 14.67 4.88 -2.38
N HIS A 75 15.72 5.67 -2.59
CA HIS A 75 16.95 5.25 -3.25
C HIS A 75 17.88 4.65 -2.19
N ARG A 76 18.38 3.42 -2.38
CA ARG A 76 19.42 2.87 -1.48
C ARG A 76 20.79 3.11 -2.10
N HIS A 77 21.58 3.99 -1.51
CA HIS A 77 23.01 4.06 -1.81
C HIS A 77 23.73 2.85 -1.18
N GLY A 78 24.20 1.93 -2.04
CA GLY A 78 25.21 0.91 -1.73
C GLY A 78 24.96 0.05 -0.50
N ALA A 79 24.41 -1.16 -0.70
CA ALA A 79 24.41 -2.18 0.34
C ALA A 79 25.84 -2.43 0.85
N VAL A 80 26.11 -2.08 2.11
CA VAL A 80 27.20 -2.70 2.86
C VAL A 80 26.87 -4.19 2.92
N GLN A 81 27.80 -5.03 2.46
CA GLN A 81 27.68 -6.48 2.59
C GLN A 81 27.70 -6.82 4.08
N GLU A 82 26.54 -7.17 4.64
CA GLU A 82 26.47 -7.75 5.98
C GLU A 82 27.06 -9.16 5.94
N THR A 83 28.16 -9.34 6.65
CA THR A 83 28.73 -10.65 6.98
C THR A 83 27.85 -11.31 8.02
N GLU A 84 27.34 -12.50 7.70
CA GLU A 84 26.58 -13.36 8.61
C GLU A 84 27.35 -13.60 9.93
N GLN A 85 26.70 -13.32 11.06
CA GLN A 85 26.99 -13.96 12.32
C GLN A 85 25.74 -14.72 12.78
N THR A 86 25.86 -16.03 12.77
CA THR A 86 24.93 -17.01 13.33
C THR A 86 24.93 -16.94 14.85
N GLU A 87 23.76 -16.84 15.46
CA GLU A 87 23.55 -17.31 16.83
C GLU A 87 22.35 -18.27 16.90
N GLU A 88 22.65 -19.45 17.43
CA GLU A 88 21.72 -20.51 17.80
C GLU A 88 20.99 -20.14 19.11
N GLY A 89 19.71 -20.49 19.23
CA GLY A 89 18.94 -20.35 20.47
C GLY A 89 17.71 -21.25 20.47
N THR A 90 17.63 -22.10 21.49
CA THR A 90 16.85 -23.35 21.60
C THR A 90 15.54 -23.24 22.41
N GLY A 91 14.49 -24.01 22.00
CA GLY A 91 13.41 -24.66 22.82
C GLY A 91 12.48 -23.77 23.67
N ALA A 92 11.26 -24.13 24.08
CA ALA A 92 10.40 -25.33 23.94
C ALA A 92 8.97 -24.98 24.48
N ASP A 93 7.97 -25.73 23.99
CA ASP A 93 6.70 -26.23 24.60
C ASP A 93 5.71 -25.30 25.38
N ASP A 94 4.40 -25.36 25.06
CA ASP A 94 3.35 -26.04 25.87
C ASP A 94 1.92 -25.90 25.25
N ALA A 95 1.03 -26.83 25.62
CA ALA A 95 -0.20 -27.24 24.97
C ALA A 95 -1.52 -26.63 25.51
N GLY A 96 -2.49 -26.48 24.59
CA GLY A 96 -3.91 -26.90 24.67
C GLY A 96 -4.86 -26.44 25.79
N SER A 97 -5.99 -25.83 25.39
CA SER A 97 -7.34 -26.23 25.86
C SER A 97 -8.47 -25.70 24.96
N GLU A 98 -9.48 -26.53 24.71
CA GLU A 98 -10.71 -26.28 23.94
C GLU A 98 -11.75 -25.44 24.72
N ASN A 99 -12.61 -24.69 24.02
CA ASN A 99 -14.04 -24.58 24.38
C ASN A 99 -14.93 -24.08 23.22
N GLU A 100 -16.18 -24.55 23.24
CA GLU A 100 -17.20 -24.50 22.19
C GLU A 100 -18.02 -23.18 22.07
N MET A 101 -18.50 -22.96 20.83
CA MET A 101 -19.64 -22.18 20.30
C MET A 101 -20.43 -21.15 21.17
N SER A 102 -20.60 -19.93 20.63
CA SER A 102 -21.94 -19.34 20.38
C SER A 102 -21.89 -18.15 19.39
N ASP A 103 -23.05 -17.83 18.86
CA ASP A 103 -23.38 -17.10 17.64
C ASP A 103 -23.55 -15.57 17.81
N ASP A 104 -23.23 -14.87 16.72
CA ASP A 104 -23.72 -13.57 16.22
C ASP A 104 -23.21 -12.20 16.73
N SER A 105 -22.56 -11.50 15.78
CA SER A 105 -22.39 -10.04 15.62
C SER A 105 -21.41 -9.26 16.50
N ASP A 106 -20.10 -9.45 16.28
CA ASP A 106 -19.11 -8.38 16.52
C ASP A 106 -17.89 -8.63 15.62
N TYR A 107 -17.63 -7.75 14.64
CA TYR A 107 -16.39 -7.83 13.87
C TYR A 107 -15.23 -7.46 14.80
N ASP A 108 -14.33 -8.43 14.97
CA ASP A 108 -13.38 -8.49 16.06
C ASP A 108 -12.38 -7.34 16.06
N LYS A 109 -12.49 -6.48 17.07
CA LYS A 109 -11.60 -5.34 17.31
C LYS A 109 -10.16 -5.81 17.56
N GLU A 110 -9.99 -7.04 18.05
CA GLU A 110 -8.71 -7.66 18.34
C GLU A 110 -7.92 -7.97 17.06
N TYR A 111 -8.58 -8.47 16.01
CA TYR A 111 -7.97 -8.70 14.70
C TYR A 111 -7.36 -7.41 14.11
N TRP A 112 -8.07 -6.29 14.24
CA TRP A 112 -7.58 -5.00 13.74
C TRP A 112 -6.43 -4.43 14.57
N GLU A 113 -6.47 -4.62 15.89
CA GLU A 113 -5.37 -4.18 16.76
C GLU A 113 -4.11 -5.03 16.57
N ASP A 114 -4.25 -6.32 16.30
CA ASP A 114 -3.12 -7.19 15.97
C ASP A 114 -2.54 -6.86 14.59
N LEU A 115 -3.39 -6.63 13.58
CA LEU A 115 -2.92 -6.17 12.27
C LEU A 115 -2.22 -4.80 12.37
N LYS A 116 -2.73 -3.88 13.21
CA LYS A 116 -2.08 -2.61 13.50
C LYS A 116 -0.72 -2.82 14.17
N ARG A 117 -0.62 -3.71 15.17
CA ARG A 117 0.63 -3.99 15.89
C ARG A 117 1.67 -4.66 15.02
N GLU A 118 1.29 -5.67 14.24
CA GLU A 118 2.20 -6.34 13.31
C GLU A 118 2.64 -5.40 12.20
N LYS A 119 1.73 -4.59 11.65
CA LYS A 119 2.08 -3.61 10.62
C LYS A 119 2.93 -2.47 11.15
N ILE A 120 2.68 -1.99 12.37
CA ILE A 120 3.56 -1.02 13.05
C ILE A 120 4.92 -1.63 13.32
N LYS A 121 5.01 -2.90 13.72
CA LYS A 121 6.28 -3.60 13.94
C LYS A 121 7.05 -3.78 12.63
N GLU A 122 6.38 -4.18 11.55
CA GLU A 122 6.96 -4.30 10.21
C GLU A 122 7.36 -2.93 9.64
N ASP A 123 6.54 -1.89 9.82
CA ASP A 123 6.85 -0.50 9.45
C ASP A 123 7.99 0.06 10.30
N LEU A 124 8.13 -0.33 11.57
CA LEU A 124 9.25 0.03 12.46
C LEU A 124 10.52 -0.73 12.12
N GLU A 125 10.45 -2.01 11.78
CA GLU A 125 11.58 -2.81 11.29
C GLU A 125 12.04 -2.31 9.92
N THR A 126 11.10 -1.92 9.06
CA THR A 126 11.36 -1.27 7.77
C THR A 126 11.91 0.15 7.96
N ALA A 127 11.41 0.92 8.93
CA ALA A 127 11.94 2.23 9.30
C ALA A 127 13.29 2.16 10.02
N ALA A 128 13.56 1.08 10.75
CA ALA A 128 14.86 0.78 11.37
C ALA A 128 15.87 0.29 10.33
N LEU A 129 15.46 -0.50 9.32
CA LEU A 129 16.26 -0.75 8.12
C LEU A 129 16.45 0.54 7.29
N ALA A 130 15.45 1.44 7.31
CA ALA A 130 15.55 2.78 6.73
C ALA A 130 16.31 3.76 7.63
N ALA A 131 16.73 3.39 8.85
CA ALA A 131 17.46 4.27 9.76
C ALA A 131 18.94 4.48 9.35
N GLY A 132 19.34 3.95 8.20
CA GLY A 132 20.56 4.33 7.48
C GLY A 132 20.32 5.07 6.16
N VAL A 133 19.09 5.48 5.85
CA VAL A 133 18.73 6.20 4.62
C VAL A 133 18.81 7.70 4.89
N ASP A 134 19.59 8.42 4.09
CA ASP A 134 19.64 9.89 4.14
C ASP A 134 18.27 10.44 3.66
N PRO A 135 17.64 11.40 4.34
CA PRO A 135 16.45 12.09 3.82
C PRO A 135 16.61 12.62 2.38
N ALA A 136 17.84 12.89 1.92
CA ALA A 136 18.16 13.23 0.54
C ALA A 136 17.84 12.11 -0.48
N ASP A 137 17.76 10.87 -0.02
CA ASP A 137 17.48 9.68 -0.83
C ASP A 137 15.97 9.38 -0.97
N ILE A 138 15.11 10.24 -0.38
CA ILE A 138 13.66 10.09 -0.42
C ILE A 138 13.06 11.12 -1.36
N GLN A 139 12.35 10.63 -2.37
CA GLN A 139 11.59 11.46 -3.31
C GLN A 139 10.10 11.18 -3.17
N ILE A 140 9.31 12.25 -3.05
CA ILE A 140 7.85 12.17 -2.92
C ILE A 140 7.22 12.84 -4.14
N TYR A 141 6.38 12.07 -4.84
CA TYR A 141 5.63 12.51 -6.01
C TYR A 141 4.16 12.59 -5.66
N GLY A 142 3.60 13.81 -5.65
CA GLY A 142 2.16 14.03 -5.49
C GLY A 142 1.46 14.08 -6.84
N TYR A 143 0.24 13.55 -6.91
CA TYR A 143 -0.53 13.48 -8.16
C TYR A 143 -1.86 14.22 -8.03
N PRO A 144 -2.34 14.90 -9.08
CA PRO A 144 -3.72 15.34 -9.15
C PRO A 144 -4.69 14.15 -9.01
N ALA A 145 -5.82 14.36 -8.32
CA ALA A 145 -6.77 13.28 -8.04
C ALA A 145 -7.47 12.72 -9.29
N ASP A 146 -7.51 13.48 -10.39
CA ASP A 146 -8.00 13.06 -11.70
C ASP A 146 -6.98 12.23 -12.50
N VAL A 147 -5.69 12.36 -12.18
CA VAL A 147 -4.61 11.53 -12.73
C VAL A 147 -4.46 10.21 -11.95
N PHE A 148 -4.38 10.32 -10.62
CA PHE A 148 -4.32 9.18 -9.72
C PHE A 148 -5.17 9.46 -8.47
N PRO A 149 -6.39 8.88 -8.38
CA PRO A 149 -7.25 9.09 -7.23
C PRO A 149 -6.69 8.40 -5.98
N ALA A 150 -6.92 9.01 -4.82
CA ALA A 150 -6.53 8.43 -3.54
C ALA A 150 -7.11 7.03 -3.33
N THR A 151 -6.24 6.12 -2.90
CA THR A 151 -6.54 4.70 -2.79
C THR A 151 -5.74 4.00 -1.70
N TYR A 152 -6.28 2.88 -1.23
CA TYR A 152 -5.69 2.01 -0.22
C TYR A 152 -6.25 0.60 -0.43
N PHE A 153 -5.54 -0.41 0.07
CA PHE A 153 -5.77 -1.84 -0.17
C PHE A 153 -5.81 -2.21 -1.67
N HIS A 154 -4.98 -1.53 -2.46
CA HIS A 154 -4.67 -1.88 -3.84
C HIS A 154 -3.49 -2.87 -3.86
N THR A 155 -3.23 -3.46 -5.02
CA THR A 155 -2.01 -4.23 -5.26
C THR A 155 -1.07 -3.46 -6.18
N ALA A 156 0.22 -3.76 -6.10
CA ALA A 156 1.25 -3.19 -6.95
C ALA A 156 2.14 -4.32 -7.49
N THR A 157 2.51 -4.24 -8.77
CA THR A 157 3.34 -5.26 -9.41
C THR A 157 4.34 -4.61 -10.35
N TYR A 158 5.63 -4.81 -10.05
CA TYR A 158 6.72 -4.40 -10.93
C TYR A 158 6.73 -5.24 -12.22
N PHE A 159 6.99 -4.59 -13.35
CA PHE A 159 7.15 -5.23 -14.64
C PHE A 159 8.16 -4.48 -15.51
N LYS A 160 9.16 -5.20 -16.01
CA LYS A 160 10.09 -4.72 -17.03
C LYS A 160 9.62 -5.16 -18.41
N ASP A 161 9.27 -4.20 -19.26
CA ASP A 161 8.77 -4.48 -20.60
C ASP A 161 9.90 -4.49 -21.63
N GLU A 162 10.43 -5.68 -21.88
CA GLU A 162 11.51 -5.89 -22.86
C GLU A 162 11.12 -5.45 -24.28
N ARG A 163 9.82 -5.36 -24.62
CA ARG A 163 9.36 -4.87 -25.94
C ARG A 163 9.59 -3.37 -26.13
N THR A 164 9.74 -2.63 -25.04
CA THR A 164 9.95 -1.17 -25.04
C THR A 164 11.43 -0.78 -24.92
N GLY A 165 12.35 -1.75 -25.06
CA GLY A 165 13.76 -1.54 -24.76
C GLY A 165 14.08 -1.65 -23.26
N GLY A 166 13.17 -2.25 -22.49
CA GLY A 166 13.37 -2.49 -21.06
C GLY A 166 12.82 -1.40 -20.15
N ASN A 167 11.83 -0.62 -20.57
CA ASN A 167 11.16 0.32 -19.67
C ASN A 167 10.52 -0.44 -18.50
N GLU A 168 10.55 0.19 -17.34
CA GLU A 168 10.12 -0.40 -16.08
C GLU A 168 8.85 0.29 -15.59
N TYR A 169 7.90 -0.53 -15.14
CA TYR A 169 6.59 -0.07 -14.70
C TYR A 169 6.21 -0.68 -13.37
N VAL A 170 5.35 0.01 -12.63
CA VAL A 170 4.56 -0.60 -11.56
C VAL A 170 3.08 -0.51 -11.94
N TYR A 171 2.42 -1.66 -12.05
CA TYR A 171 0.98 -1.73 -12.26
C TYR A 171 0.28 -1.69 -10.90
N ILE A 172 -0.64 -0.74 -10.74
CA ILE A 172 -1.41 -0.48 -9.53
C ILE A 172 -2.84 -0.92 -9.80
N ILE A 173 -3.33 -1.96 -9.10
CA ILE A 173 -4.60 -2.61 -9.42
C ILE A 173 -5.56 -2.59 -8.22
N GLY A 174 -6.78 -2.12 -8.46
CA GLY A 174 -7.86 -2.13 -7.47
C GLY A 174 -7.72 -1.07 -6.38
N GLY A 175 -8.10 -1.42 -5.16
CA GLY A 175 -8.18 -0.51 -4.01
C GLY A 175 -9.57 0.10 -3.79
N LEU A 176 -9.74 0.82 -2.68
CA LEU A 176 -11.03 1.31 -2.19
C LEU A 176 -11.23 2.83 -2.40
N GLY A 177 -10.29 3.65 -1.95
CA GLY A 177 -10.37 5.11 -2.00
C GLY A 177 -11.54 5.72 -1.21
N TYR A 178 -11.83 7.01 -1.39
CA TYR A 178 -12.97 7.66 -0.70
C TYR A 178 -14.33 7.10 -1.12
N GLY A 179 -15.40 7.41 -0.37
CA GLY A 179 -16.76 6.90 -0.64
C GLY A 179 -17.32 7.23 -2.04
N LYS A 180 -16.89 8.34 -2.67
CA LYS A 180 -17.26 8.72 -4.05
C LYS A 180 -16.18 8.36 -5.08
N SER A 181 -15.14 7.65 -4.67
CA SER A 181 -14.00 7.30 -5.53
C SER A 181 -14.43 6.41 -6.69
N PRO A 182 -13.84 6.54 -7.89
CA PRO A 182 -14.08 5.62 -9.01
C PRO A 182 -13.73 4.17 -8.66
N HIS A 183 -12.84 3.94 -7.69
CA HIS A 183 -12.50 2.63 -7.13
C HIS A 183 -13.71 1.86 -6.57
N ARG A 184 -14.76 2.57 -6.14
CA ARG A 184 -16.02 1.95 -5.66
C ARG A 184 -16.85 1.31 -6.76
N LYS A 185 -16.57 1.61 -8.02
CA LYS A 185 -17.39 1.20 -9.17
C LYS A 185 -16.71 0.18 -10.09
N ALA A 186 -15.38 0.11 -10.06
CA ALA A 186 -14.60 -0.79 -10.91
C ALA A 186 -13.22 -1.07 -10.34
N THR A 187 -12.64 -2.21 -10.70
CA THR A 187 -11.21 -2.48 -10.50
C THR A 187 -10.40 -1.63 -11.46
N LEU A 188 -9.82 -0.55 -10.95
CA LEU A 188 -9.00 0.35 -11.74
C LEU A 188 -7.61 -0.25 -11.93
N VAL A 189 -7.03 -0.03 -13.12
CA VAL A 189 -5.63 -0.32 -13.41
C VAL A 189 -4.94 0.99 -13.71
N HIS A 190 -3.91 1.31 -12.94
CA HIS A 190 -2.99 2.40 -13.25
C HIS A 190 -1.60 1.81 -13.52
N ARG A 191 -0.79 2.57 -14.25
CA ARG A 191 0.60 2.24 -14.51
C ARG A 191 1.46 3.44 -14.15
N LEU A 192 2.37 3.23 -13.20
CA LEU A 192 3.48 4.13 -12.91
C LEU A 192 4.64 3.80 -13.85
N ASP A 193 5.13 4.80 -14.58
CA ASP A 193 6.37 4.71 -15.35
C ASP A 193 7.55 5.09 -14.44
N LEU A 194 8.54 4.20 -14.29
CA LEU A 194 9.65 4.41 -13.36
C LEU A 194 10.77 5.29 -13.91
N GLN A 195 10.68 5.74 -15.18
CA GLN A 195 11.63 6.69 -15.77
C GLN A 195 11.28 8.14 -15.45
N ASP A 196 10.01 8.50 -15.63
CA ASP A 196 9.53 9.88 -15.45
C ASP A 196 8.56 10.05 -14.27
N HIS A 197 8.23 8.95 -13.59
CA HIS A 197 7.27 8.92 -12.48
C HIS A 197 5.88 9.40 -12.90
N SER A 198 5.51 9.24 -14.18
CA SER A 198 4.14 9.52 -14.62
C SER A 198 3.22 8.34 -14.27
N ILE A 199 2.04 8.65 -13.71
CA ILE A 199 0.97 7.69 -13.54
C ILE A 199 -0.08 7.90 -14.63
N ARG A 200 -0.53 6.80 -15.23
CA ARG A 200 -1.66 6.81 -16.18
C ARG A 200 -2.67 5.75 -15.82
N ARG A 201 -3.95 6.10 -15.86
CA ARG A 201 -5.02 5.11 -15.86
C ARG A 201 -5.00 4.34 -17.17
N ILE A 202 -4.94 3.01 -17.08
CA ILE A 202 -4.94 2.11 -18.23
C ILE A 202 -6.37 1.63 -18.46
N ALA A 203 -6.88 1.85 -19.67
CA ALA A 203 -8.14 1.27 -20.10
C ALA A 203 -7.97 -0.25 -20.25
N THR A 204 -8.84 -1.01 -19.62
CA THR A 204 -8.87 -2.47 -19.72
C THR A 204 -10.17 -2.93 -20.37
N ASN A 205 -10.15 -4.14 -20.91
CA ASN A 205 -11.32 -4.79 -21.50
C ASN A 205 -11.39 -6.26 -21.09
N GLY A 206 -12.46 -6.96 -21.48
CA GLY A 206 -12.67 -8.36 -21.11
C GLY A 206 -13.33 -8.55 -19.75
N GLU A 207 -13.07 -9.69 -19.13
CA GLU A 207 -13.74 -10.14 -17.89
C GLU A 207 -13.02 -9.59 -16.65
N ALA A 208 -13.13 -8.28 -16.42
CA ALA A 208 -12.47 -7.63 -15.29
C ALA A 208 -13.00 -8.15 -13.94
N PRO A 209 -12.14 -8.26 -12.91
CA PRO A 209 -12.56 -8.59 -11.56
C PRO A 209 -13.53 -7.53 -11.01
N PRO A 210 -14.45 -7.92 -10.11
CA PRO A 210 -15.33 -6.96 -9.44
C PRO A 210 -14.50 -5.94 -8.63
N PRO A 211 -15.00 -4.72 -8.37
CA PRO A 211 -14.33 -3.80 -7.47
C PRO A 211 -14.22 -4.37 -6.06
N ARG A 212 -13.27 -3.88 -5.27
CA ARG A 212 -13.15 -4.26 -3.87
C ARG A 212 -14.36 -3.77 -3.07
N VAL A 213 -15.01 -4.69 -2.36
CA VAL A 213 -16.12 -4.43 -1.45
C VAL A 213 -15.83 -5.13 -0.13
N GLY A 214 -15.83 -4.37 0.97
CA GLY A 214 -15.61 -4.90 2.32
C GLY A 214 -14.20 -5.48 2.57
N SER A 215 -14.05 -6.09 3.75
CA SER A 215 -12.79 -6.67 4.27
C SER A 215 -12.68 -8.18 4.08
N GLU A 216 -13.76 -8.88 3.72
CA GLU A 216 -13.83 -10.35 3.81
C GLU A 216 -13.05 -11.12 2.75
N LYS A 217 -12.72 -10.48 1.62
CA LYS A 217 -11.99 -11.15 0.54
C LYS A 217 -10.52 -10.76 0.59
N GLU A 218 -9.67 -11.77 0.49
CA GLU A 218 -8.24 -11.62 0.24
C GLU A 218 -8.00 -11.27 -1.23
N TRP A 219 -7.04 -10.37 -1.47
CA TRP A 219 -6.66 -9.94 -2.82
C TRP A 219 -5.18 -10.18 -2.99
N LYS A 220 -4.81 -11.05 -3.93
CA LYS A 220 -3.43 -11.43 -4.21
C LYS A 220 -3.07 -11.05 -5.63
N VAL A 221 -1.79 -10.74 -5.83
CA VAL A 221 -1.25 -10.45 -7.16
C VAL A 221 0.02 -11.27 -7.38
N GLU A 222 0.15 -11.82 -8.57
CA GLU A 222 1.34 -12.55 -8.99
C GLU A 222 1.63 -12.24 -10.46
N LEU A 223 2.89 -11.97 -10.79
CA LEU A 223 3.32 -11.84 -12.17
C LEU A 223 3.65 -13.23 -12.74
N GLN A 224 2.94 -13.64 -13.78
CA GLN A 224 3.15 -14.91 -14.47
C GLN A 224 3.46 -14.65 -15.95
N GLY A 225 4.74 -14.48 -16.26
CA GLY A 225 5.18 -14.01 -17.57
C GLY A 225 4.59 -12.63 -17.88
N GLY A 226 4.25 -12.36 -19.14
CA GLY A 226 3.61 -11.10 -19.56
C GLY A 226 2.16 -10.91 -19.10
N ARG A 227 1.75 -11.52 -17.97
CA ARG A 227 0.41 -11.45 -17.41
C ARG A 227 0.46 -11.29 -15.90
N ILE A 228 -0.53 -10.61 -15.35
CA ILE A 228 -0.74 -10.50 -13.91
C ILE A 228 -1.92 -11.40 -13.53
N LEU A 229 -1.70 -12.38 -12.66
CA LEU A 229 -2.76 -13.08 -11.95
C LEU A 229 -3.21 -12.22 -10.78
N TYR A 230 -4.50 -11.93 -10.75
CA TYR A 230 -5.15 -11.17 -9.71
C TYR A 230 -6.27 -12.00 -9.11
N THR A 231 -6.12 -12.36 -7.84
CA THR A 231 -7.03 -13.28 -7.15
C THR A 231 -7.95 -12.50 -6.22
N VAL A 232 -9.23 -12.84 -6.24
CA VAL A 232 -10.28 -12.26 -5.39
C VAL A 232 -10.97 -13.39 -4.64
N GLY A 233 -10.60 -13.61 -3.38
CA GLY A 233 -11.02 -14.82 -2.66
C GLY A 233 -10.49 -16.09 -3.36
N SER A 234 -11.38 -16.95 -3.86
CA SER A 234 -11.02 -18.15 -4.63
C SER A 234 -10.99 -17.95 -6.14
N GLU A 235 -11.35 -16.77 -6.64
CA GLU A 235 -11.46 -16.50 -8.08
C GLU A 235 -10.18 -15.86 -8.63
N GLY A 236 -9.62 -16.43 -9.70
CA GLY A 236 -8.46 -15.87 -10.40
C GLY A 236 -8.85 -15.10 -11.66
N TYR A 237 -8.17 -13.98 -11.90
CA TYR A 237 -8.31 -13.14 -13.10
C TYR A 237 -6.93 -12.84 -13.67
N PHE A 238 -6.70 -13.11 -14.95
CA PHE A 238 -5.47 -12.75 -15.64
C PHE A 238 -5.63 -11.44 -16.38
N LEU A 239 -4.75 -10.47 -16.12
CA LEU A 239 -4.55 -9.29 -16.97
C LEU A 239 -3.37 -9.52 -17.90
N SER A 240 -3.62 -9.56 -19.20
CA SER A 240 -2.55 -9.60 -20.20
C SER A 240 -1.90 -8.22 -20.36
N LEU A 241 -0.57 -8.13 -20.20
CA LEU A 241 0.18 -6.88 -20.34
C LEU A 241 0.51 -6.54 -21.80
N ALA A 242 0.17 -7.42 -22.75
CA ALA A 242 0.34 -7.15 -24.17
C ALA A 242 -0.78 -6.26 -24.73
N ASP A 243 -2.02 -6.49 -24.27
CA ASP A 243 -3.25 -5.91 -24.82
C ASP A 243 -4.23 -5.38 -23.75
N MET A 244 -3.87 -5.46 -22.47
CA MET A 244 -4.65 -4.99 -21.32
C MET A 244 -6.04 -5.64 -21.22
N ARG A 245 -6.12 -6.90 -21.63
CA ARG A 245 -7.34 -7.70 -21.60
C ARG A 245 -7.38 -8.61 -20.37
N TRP A 246 -8.51 -8.59 -19.67
CA TRP A 246 -8.82 -9.51 -18.60
C TRP A 246 -9.45 -10.81 -19.13
N SER A 247 -9.10 -11.93 -18.51
CA SER A 247 -9.76 -13.22 -18.67
C SER A 247 -9.85 -13.93 -17.32
N ARG A 248 -10.94 -14.65 -17.06
CA ARG A 248 -11.05 -15.49 -15.87
C ARG A 248 -10.10 -16.69 -15.97
N SER A 249 -9.51 -17.08 -14.83
CA SER A 249 -8.73 -18.31 -14.71
C SER A 249 -9.61 -19.56 -14.72
#